data_AF-A0A956BKR2-F1
#
_entry.id   AF-A0A956BKR2-F1
#
_cell.length_a   1.000
_cell.length_b   1.000
_cell.length_c   1.000
_cell.angle_alpha   90.00
_cell.angle_beta   90.00
_cell.angle_gamma   90.00
#
_symmetry.space_group_name_H-M   'P 1'
#
loop_
_entity.id
_entity.type
_entity.pdbx_description
1 polymer ?
#
loop_
_entity_poly.entity_id
_entity_poly.type
_entity_poly.pdbx_seq_one_letter_code
_entity_poly.pdbx_strand_id
1 'polypeptide(L)'
;YTDAGVPCSTCHPVPSALNDGTHYDGTVDVVLGGDAGLGGVTPAYEPVGQTCTVYCHGPTVGGGTATAPAWTDTLGPACSLCHGQPPPSPHPPNSSCQSCHASVVGAGPVIVAPALHIDGSLQFN
;
A
#
# COMPACT_ATOMS: atom_id res chain seq x y z
N TYR A 1 -15.82 10.92 4.00
CA TYR A 1 -15.39 9.76 3.20
C TYR A 1 -14.62 8.86 4.14
N THR A 2 -15.23 7.77 4.59
CA THR A 2 -14.48 6.74 5.33
C THR A 2 -13.59 6.08 4.29
N ASP A 3 -12.28 6.25 4.44
CA ASP A 3 -11.28 5.50 3.72
C ASP A 3 -11.53 4.03 4.03
N ALA A 4 -12.25 3.33 3.15
CA ALA A 4 -12.47 1.91 3.30
C ALA A 4 -11.12 1.28 3.02
N GLY A 5 -10.39 0.96 4.10
CA GLY A 5 -9.07 0.37 4.01
C GLY A 5 -9.05 -0.85 3.08
N VAL A 6 -7.86 -1.20 2.59
CA VAL A 6 -7.67 -2.33 1.68
C VAL A 6 -8.22 -3.62 2.34
N PRO A 7 -9.13 -4.36 1.69
CA PRO A 7 -9.66 -5.61 2.24
C PRO A 7 -8.54 -6.62 2.49
N CYS A 8 -8.64 -7.43 3.56
CA CYS A 8 -7.63 -8.46 3.88
C CYS A 8 -7.40 -9.44 2.71
N SER A 9 -8.47 -9.73 1.97
CA SER A 9 -8.46 -10.60 0.78
C SER A 9 -7.58 -10.10 -0.37
N THR A 10 -7.16 -8.84 -0.33
CA THR A 10 -6.21 -8.27 -1.29
C THR A 10 -4.83 -8.92 -1.18
N CYS A 11 -4.43 -9.30 0.03
CA CYS A 11 -3.07 -9.76 0.31
C CYS A 11 -2.98 -11.26 0.58
N HIS A 12 -4.03 -11.85 1.15
CA HIS A 12 -4.06 -13.28 1.46
C HIS A 12 -5.49 -13.83 1.41
N PRO A 13 -5.67 -15.15 1.20
CA PRO A 13 -6.97 -15.77 1.37
C PRO A 13 -7.49 -15.56 2.79
N VAL A 14 -8.72 -15.08 2.93
CA VAL A 14 -9.38 -14.92 4.23
C VAL A 14 -10.15 -16.20 4.55
N PRO A 15 -9.86 -16.87 5.67
CA PRO A 15 -10.65 -18.00 6.13
C PRO A 15 -12.14 -17.71 6.19
N SER A 16 -12.96 -18.69 5.82
CA SER A 16 -14.41 -18.58 5.93
C SER A 16 -14.93 -18.63 7.37
N ALA A 17 -14.09 -19.08 8.31
CA ALA A 17 -14.42 -19.14 9.74
C ALA A 17 -13.16 -18.99 10.60
N LEU A 18 -13.29 -18.33 11.75
CA LEU A 18 -12.19 -18.16 12.72
C LEU A 18 -11.74 -19.49 13.37
N ASN A 19 -12.58 -20.51 13.33
CA ASN A 19 -12.34 -21.83 13.91
C ASN A 19 -12.08 -22.91 12.85
N ASP A 20 -11.57 -22.53 11.68
CA ASP A 20 -11.19 -23.47 10.63
C ASP A 20 -9.98 -24.34 10.99
N GLY A 21 -9.36 -24.08 12.14
CA GLY A 21 -8.21 -24.80 12.67
C GLY A 21 -6.86 -24.18 12.33
N THR A 22 -6.82 -23.11 11.54
CA THR A 22 -5.57 -22.41 11.13
C THR A 22 -5.56 -20.94 11.55
N HIS A 23 -6.73 -20.30 11.70
CA HIS A 23 -6.76 -18.87 12.04
C HIS A 23 -6.34 -18.54 13.49
N TYR A 24 -6.28 -19.53 14.40
CA TYR A 24 -5.92 -19.32 15.82
C TYR A 24 -5.31 -20.57 16.47
N ASP A 25 -4.35 -21.22 15.80
CA ASP A 25 -3.70 -22.45 16.27
C ASP A 25 -2.35 -22.22 16.99
N GLY A 26 -1.92 -20.96 17.10
CA GLY A 26 -0.64 -20.57 17.70
C GLY A 26 0.55 -20.62 16.74
N THR A 27 0.30 -20.90 15.45
CA THR A 27 1.26 -20.79 14.37
C THR A 27 0.87 -19.64 13.42
N VAL A 28 1.78 -19.27 12.53
CA VAL A 28 1.57 -18.19 11.57
C VAL A 28 1.35 -18.81 10.20
N ASP A 29 0.07 -18.95 9.83
CA ASP A 29 -0.37 -19.60 8.59
C ASP A 29 -0.67 -18.60 7.44
N VAL A 30 -0.09 -17.40 7.51
CA VAL A 30 -0.36 -16.37 6.49
C VAL A 30 0.37 -16.68 5.19
N VAL A 31 -0.37 -17.17 4.21
CA VAL A 31 0.10 -17.29 2.82
C VAL A 31 -0.26 -16.02 2.06
N LEU A 32 0.74 -15.19 1.81
CA LEU A 32 0.57 -13.98 1.00
C LEU A 32 0.62 -14.31 -0.49
N GLY A 33 -0.27 -13.69 -1.27
CA GLY A 33 -0.38 -13.90 -2.71
C GLY A 33 -1.30 -12.88 -3.38
N GLY A 34 -1.55 -13.05 -4.68
CA GLY A 34 -2.36 -12.10 -5.45
C GLY A 34 -1.69 -10.74 -5.54
N ASP A 35 -2.42 -9.68 -5.16
CA ASP A 35 -1.95 -8.29 -5.31
C ASP A 35 -0.72 -7.99 -4.44
N ALA A 36 -0.51 -8.77 -3.37
CA ALA A 36 0.69 -8.67 -2.54
C ALA A 36 2.00 -8.84 -3.33
N GLY A 37 1.98 -9.59 -4.44
CA GLY A 37 3.15 -9.87 -5.30
C GLY A 37 3.25 -9.03 -6.56
N LEU A 38 2.38 -8.03 -6.74
CA LEU A 38 2.49 -7.10 -7.87
C LEU A 38 3.87 -6.40 -7.88
N GLY A 39 4.28 -5.91 -9.05
CA GLY A 39 5.60 -5.31 -9.22
C GLY A 39 6.78 -6.28 -9.07
N GLY A 40 6.53 -7.60 -9.05
CA GLY A 40 7.57 -8.63 -8.91
C GLY A 40 8.05 -8.84 -7.48
N VAL A 41 7.29 -8.37 -6.49
CA VAL A 41 7.60 -8.58 -5.07
C VAL A 41 7.39 -10.05 -4.71
N THR A 42 8.32 -10.64 -3.96
CA THR A 42 8.08 -11.92 -3.28
C THR A 42 7.44 -11.62 -1.94
N PRO A 43 6.14 -11.91 -1.74
CA PRO A 43 5.46 -11.51 -0.52
C PRO A 43 5.94 -12.33 0.67
N ALA A 44 6.15 -11.67 1.81
CA ALA A 44 6.60 -12.33 3.03
C ALA A 44 6.06 -11.64 4.28
N TYR A 45 5.82 -12.41 5.34
CA TYR A 45 5.51 -11.89 6.67
C TYR A 45 6.64 -12.25 7.63
N GLU A 46 7.08 -11.27 8.42
CA GLU A 46 8.10 -11.44 9.46
C GLU A 46 7.42 -11.31 10.84
N PRO A 47 7.37 -12.40 11.63
CA PRO A 47 6.54 -12.46 12.84
C PRO A 47 7.10 -11.69 14.04
N VAL A 48 8.41 -11.43 14.13
CA VAL A 48 8.99 -10.76 15.30
C VAL A 48 8.69 -9.26 15.29
N GLY A 49 8.98 -8.61 14.16
CA GLY A 49 8.69 -7.21 13.89
C GLY A 49 7.27 -6.96 13.41
N GLN A 50 6.48 -8.02 13.16
CA GLN A 50 5.10 -7.94 12.67
C GLN A 50 5.02 -7.11 11.37
N THR A 51 5.95 -7.36 10.45
CA THR A 51 6.05 -6.62 9.18
C THR A 51 5.67 -7.49 8.00
N CYS A 52 5.08 -6.87 6.98
CA CYS A 52 4.82 -7.49 5.69
C CYS A 52 5.75 -6.89 4.63
N THR A 53 6.30 -7.73 3.77
CA THR A 53 6.86 -7.31 2.48
C THR A 53 5.83 -7.62 1.41
N VAL A 54 5.25 -6.60 0.81
CA VAL A 54 4.22 -6.68 -0.24
C VAL A 54 4.37 -5.54 -1.23
N TYR A 55 3.58 -5.58 -2.31
CA TYR A 55 3.55 -4.53 -3.34
C TYR A 55 3.27 -3.12 -2.80
N CYS A 56 2.43 -2.95 -1.77
CA CYS A 56 2.13 -1.63 -1.20
C CYS A 56 3.15 -1.16 -0.14
N HIS A 57 3.83 -2.10 0.53
CA HIS A 57 4.75 -1.85 1.65
C HIS A 57 5.96 -2.75 1.52
N GLY A 58 7.11 -2.17 1.20
CA GLY A 58 8.33 -2.91 0.87
C GLY A 58 9.11 -2.27 -0.29
N PRO A 59 9.71 -3.06 -1.20
CA PRO A 59 10.73 -2.58 -2.13
C PRO A 59 10.18 -1.74 -3.30
N THR A 60 8.87 -1.79 -3.56
CA THR A 60 8.19 -1.10 -4.65
C THR A 60 7.84 0.36 -4.31
N VAL A 61 7.83 0.71 -3.02
CA VAL A 61 7.57 2.08 -2.55
C VAL A 61 8.85 2.68 -2.00
N GLY A 62 9.20 3.89 -2.47
CA GLY A 62 10.48 4.53 -2.17
C GLY A 62 10.36 6.04 -2.00
N GLY A 63 11.25 6.59 -1.18
CA GLY A 63 11.33 8.04 -0.90
C GLY A 63 10.36 8.55 0.17
N GLY A 64 9.56 7.68 0.76
CA GLY A 64 8.74 7.98 1.94
C GLY A 64 9.46 7.64 3.26
N THR A 65 8.89 8.07 4.39
CA THR A 65 9.48 7.81 5.73
C THR A 65 9.02 6.51 6.39
N ALA A 66 8.02 5.83 5.82
CA ALA A 66 7.40 4.62 6.36
C ALA A 66 7.06 3.66 5.21
N THR A 67 8.08 3.21 4.48
CA THR A 67 7.91 2.33 3.31
C THR A 67 7.62 0.87 3.67
N ALA A 68 7.97 0.44 4.89
CA ALA A 68 7.73 -0.90 5.42
C ALA A 68 7.22 -0.82 6.87
N PRO A 69 5.98 -0.37 7.09
CA PRO A 69 5.41 -0.28 8.43
C PRO A 69 5.16 -1.66 9.04
N ALA A 70 5.25 -1.72 10.37
CA ALA A 70 4.76 -2.82 11.16
C ALA A 70 3.24 -2.73 11.34
N TRP A 71 2.59 -3.88 11.56
CA TRP A 71 1.15 -3.96 11.82
C TRP A 71 0.70 -3.12 13.03
N THR A 72 1.61 -2.90 13.99
CA THR A 72 1.36 -2.10 15.19
C THR A 72 1.60 -0.61 14.99
N ASP A 73 2.10 -0.18 13.83
CA ASP A 73 2.38 1.23 13.58
C ASP A 73 1.10 2.03 13.42
N THR A 74 1.09 3.24 13.97
CA THR A 74 0.03 4.22 13.73
C THR A 74 0.54 5.24 12.72
N LEU A 75 0.10 5.10 11.47
CA LEU A 75 0.45 6.03 10.39
C LEU A 75 -0.71 7.00 10.10
N GLY A 76 -0.37 8.23 9.70
CA GLY A 76 -1.32 9.22 9.21
C GLY A 76 -1.59 9.09 7.70
N PRO A 77 -2.40 9.99 7.11
CA PRO A 77 -2.71 9.98 5.67
C PRO A 77 -1.69 10.76 4.82
N ALA A 78 -0.54 11.13 5.39
CA ALA A 78 0.43 11.96 4.67
C ALA A 78 1.07 11.15 3.53
N CYS A 79 1.00 11.69 2.31
CA CYS A 79 1.46 10.97 1.11
C CYS A 79 2.96 10.63 1.17
N SER A 80 3.75 11.50 1.83
CA SER A 80 5.19 11.32 2.04
C SER A 80 5.54 10.18 3.01
N LEU A 81 4.56 9.50 3.59
CA LEU A 81 4.81 8.33 4.43
C LEU A 81 5.23 7.14 3.55
N CYS A 82 4.51 6.89 2.46
CA CYS A 82 4.74 5.70 1.65
C CYS A 82 5.75 5.95 0.54
N HIS A 83 5.68 7.09 -0.16
CA HIS A 83 6.56 7.40 -1.29
C HIS A 83 6.99 8.87 -1.30
N GLY A 84 8.01 9.19 -2.10
CA GLY A 84 8.45 10.57 -2.28
C GLY A 84 7.32 11.48 -2.77
N GLN A 85 7.13 12.63 -2.10
CA GLN A 85 6.20 13.68 -2.52
C GLN A 85 6.91 15.05 -2.43
N PRO A 86 7.14 15.74 -3.56
CA PRO A 86 6.96 15.26 -4.94
C PRO A 86 7.91 14.09 -5.27
N PRO A 87 7.66 13.37 -6.38
CA PRO A 87 8.63 12.40 -6.91
C PRO A 87 10.01 13.04 -7.12
N PRO A 88 11.09 12.23 -7.15
CA PRO A 88 12.42 12.73 -7.46
C PRO A 88 12.49 13.42 -8.83
N SER A 89 13.55 14.22 -9.02
CA SER A 89 13.91 14.77 -10.33
C SER A 89 13.91 13.67 -11.41
N PRO A 90 13.35 13.90 -12.61
CA PRO A 90 13.06 15.22 -13.22
C PRO A 90 11.66 15.79 -12.94
N HIS A 91 10.90 15.27 -11.95
CA HIS A 91 9.58 15.83 -11.63
C HIS A 91 9.68 17.31 -11.21
N PRO A 92 8.84 18.21 -11.77
CA PRO A 92 8.88 19.62 -11.41
C PRO A 92 8.44 19.84 -9.95
N PRO A 93 9.00 20.83 -9.23
CA PRO A 93 8.59 21.16 -7.87
C PRO A 93 7.25 21.93 -7.88
N ASN A 94 6.15 21.25 -8.21
CA ASN A 94 4.80 21.81 -8.27
C ASN A 94 3.87 21.07 -7.28
N SER A 95 3.11 21.82 -6.50
CA SER A 95 2.13 21.30 -5.53
C SER A 95 0.71 21.15 -6.10
N SER A 96 0.45 21.66 -7.31
CA SER A 96 -0.81 21.45 -8.05
C SER A 96 -0.76 20.15 -8.85
N CYS A 97 -0.74 19.03 -8.14
CA CYS A 97 -0.59 17.69 -8.73
C CYS A 97 -1.62 17.41 -9.83
N GLN A 98 -2.87 17.86 -9.64
CA GLN A 98 -3.98 17.69 -10.58
C GLN A 98 -3.76 18.38 -11.93
N SER A 99 -2.83 19.34 -12.03
CA SER A 99 -2.49 19.94 -13.32
C SER A 99 -1.93 18.90 -14.32
N CYS A 100 -1.36 17.81 -13.80
CA CYS A 100 -0.75 16.74 -14.57
C CYS A 100 -1.36 15.35 -14.29
N HIS A 101 -1.90 15.13 -13.09
CA HIS A 101 -2.40 13.83 -12.62
C HIS A 101 -3.89 13.88 -12.28
N ALA A 102 -4.72 14.58 -13.08
CA ALA A 102 -6.12 14.89 -12.76
C ALA A 102 -7.01 13.65 -12.67
N SER A 103 -6.62 12.54 -13.32
CA SER A 103 -7.35 11.28 -13.28
C SER A 103 -7.26 10.56 -11.94
N VAL A 104 -6.26 10.87 -11.11
CA VAL A 104 -6.00 10.19 -9.84
C VAL A 104 -5.90 11.14 -8.64
N VAL A 105 -5.45 12.38 -8.84
CA VAL A 105 -5.35 13.42 -7.80
C VAL A 105 -6.26 14.61 -8.10
N GLY A 106 -7.06 15.01 -7.11
CA GLY A 106 -7.92 16.20 -7.15
C GLY A 106 -7.20 17.48 -6.70
N ALA A 107 -7.96 18.52 -6.37
CA ALA A 107 -7.39 19.75 -5.82
C ALA A 107 -6.74 19.47 -4.44
N GLY A 108 -5.44 19.75 -4.32
CA GLY A 108 -4.64 19.38 -3.15
C GLY A 108 -4.22 17.89 -3.18
N PRO A 109 -3.63 17.36 -2.10
CA PRO A 109 -3.18 15.97 -2.03
C PRO A 109 -4.36 15.00 -1.76
N VAL A 110 -5.40 15.03 -2.59
CA VAL A 110 -6.60 14.20 -2.45
C VAL A 110 -6.64 13.16 -3.56
N ILE A 111 -6.66 11.87 -3.21
CA ILE A 111 -6.86 10.78 -4.18
C ILE A 111 -8.35 10.71 -4.55
N VAL A 112 -8.66 10.94 -5.82
CA VAL A 112 -10.04 10.93 -6.34
C VAL A 112 -10.40 9.62 -7.04
N ALA A 113 -9.39 8.83 -7.42
CA ALA A 113 -9.57 7.50 -8.02
C ALA A 113 -8.66 6.47 -7.30
N PRO A 114 -9.09 5.92 -6.15
CA PRO A 114 -8.25 5.01 -5.35
C PRO A 114 -7.76 3.78 -6.12
N ALA A 115 -8.57 3.23 -7.03
CA ALA A 115 -8.15 2.09 -7.85
C ALA A 115 -6.95 2.42 -8.76
N LEU A 116 -6.91 3.64 -9.32
CA LEU A 116 -5.80 4.11 -10.16
C LEU A 116 -4.58 4.54 -9.33
N HIS A 117 -4.74 4.77 -8.03
CA HIS A 117 -3.60 5.12 -7.17
C HIS A 117 -2.67 3.94 -6.92
N ILE A 118 -3.21 2.71 -6.93
CA ILE A 118 -2.49 1.48 -6.56
C ILE A 118 -2.27 0.53 -7.76
N ASP A 119 -2.68 0.89 -8.97
CA ASP A 119 -2.61 0.00 -10.15
C ASP A 119 -1.19 -0.19 -10.74
N GLY A 120 -0.19 0.51 -10.18
CA GLY A 120 1.21 0.43 -10.62
C GLY A 120 1.51 1.15 -11.93
N SER A 121 0.55 1.91 -12.43
CA SER A 121 0.67 2.68 -13.67
C SER A 121 0.69 4.18 -13.38
N LEU A 122 1.64 4.88 -14.01
CA LEU A 122 1.65 6.34 -13.94
C LEU A 122 0.53 6.90 -14.81
N GLN A 123 -0.40 7.62 -14.18
CA GLN A 123 -1.48 8.30 -14.90
C GLN A 123 -1.12 9.77 -15.12
N PHE A 124 -1.15 10.23 -16.37
CA PHE A 124 -0.90 11.63 -16.74
C PHE A 124 -2.02 12.13 -17.67
N ASN A 125 -2.25 13.43 -17.68
CA ASN A 125 -3.26 14.11 -18.49
C ASN A 125 -2.93 14.14 -19.99
#